data_AF-A0A7C3WKC8-F1
#
_entry.id   AF-A0A7C3WKC8-F1
#
_cell.length_a   1.000
_cell.length_b   1.000
_cell.length_c   1.000
_cell.angle_alpha   90.00
_cell.angle_beta   90.00
_cell.angle_gamma   90.00
#
_symmetry.space_group_name_H-M   'P 1'
#
loop_
_entity.id
_entity.type
_entity.pdbx_description
1 polymer ?
#
loop_
_entity_poly.entity_id
_entity_poly.type
_entity_poly.pdbx_seq_one_letter_code
_entity_poly.pdbx_strand_id
1 'polypeptide(L)'
;MLYTGVQRMKAEDPIGKILGILEKHPEGLTISSLAKLSGLHRHTSAKYAKELAKLGRIVERKIGSAKLYYFKEEVSNQESNFRISTKGEKGIKLVAILAIAFLLLFQASIVAQNFSGFSNSSNISSISGMVTGSVKERNESMENESVGNTTVSTTTTSLPLNGEIVESTSTTSTTTTLPLGEESNKTVEADNLNDTSAPSYSLLGASKEQARVGEKLEFFAFWQDDFGLNEWVFSWNSSGAWENESHVFASSYDEETKVLTKQGWKYFKDLKYEDEVATLSSGEIKFEKPIRIISLPYDDGIYKIDGEINLYVTPDHKVFARVDYPFDFVKRIKDLIFGVDLKEFSFIGVEKAYELAKAGYGITFLDENLKPVYVKEISFENYRGRIYDITVPSHVILVKRFGKAVWSSNLNVKEAWSNVTKTVDSVGTIAFKFYASDLAGNWAETETGILKVLPPENETEALSQENLTKENVSIPEVGLSYLTISTDKEEYTSNETVNVFGELVVNGTKADADAELSLEFNSSILLTEKIKIFNGSFSYSFPANFGEGGI
;
A
#
# COMPACT_ATOMS: atom_id res chain seq x y z
N MET A 1 17.86 -31.99 -65.95
CA MET A 1 16.73 -32.58 -65.19
C MET A 1 17.16 -32.79 -63.75
N LEU A 2 16.25 -32.55 -62.80
CA LEU A 2 16.08 -33.29 -61.54
C LEU A 2 17.35 -33.69 -60.76
N TYR A 3 17.79 -32.82 -59.84
CA TYR A 3 18.31 -33.29 -58.54
C TYR A 3 17.16 -33.18 -57.53
N THR A 4 16.75 -34.29 -56.93
CA THR A 4 15.55 -34.34 -56.09
C THR A 4 15.80 -33.75 -54.71
N GLY A 5 15.45 -32.48 -54.53
CA GLY A 5 15.47 -31.82 -53.23
C GLY A 5 14.46 -32.44 -52.27
N VAL A 6 14.94 -33.30 -51.35
CA VAL A 6 14.13 -33.84 -50.26
C VAL A 6 13.62 -32.69 -49.41
N GLN A 7 12.29 -32.60 -49.23
CA GLN A 7 11.67 -31.68 -48.29
C GLN A 7 12.07 -32.05 -46.86
N ARG A 8 13.16 -31.45 -46.36
CA ARG A 8 13.37 -31.36 -44.91
C ARG A 8 12.29 -30.43 -44.37
N MET A 9 11.36 -31.00 -43.61
CA MET A 9 10.50 -30.24 -42.70
C MET A 9 11.36 -29.27 -41.90
N LYS A 10 10.86 -28.03 -41.71
CA LYS A 10 11.55 -27.04 -40.88
C LYS A 10 11.70 -27.61 -39.46
N ALA A 11 12.89 -28.06 -39.09
CA ALA A 11 13.22 -28.26 -37.70
C ALA A 11 13.04 -26.92 -37.00
N GLU A 12 12.32 -26.90 -35.88
CA GLU A 12 12.30 -25.72 -35.02
C GLU A 12 13.74 -25.41 -34.60
N ASP A 13 14.20 -24.18 -34.79
CA ASP A 13 15.47 -23.73 -34.22
C ASP A 13 15.23 -23.39 -32.73
N PRO A 14 15.64 -24.24 -31.78
CA PRO A 14 15.39 -24.00 -30.37
C PRO A 14 16.39 -22.98 -29.81
N ILE A 15 17.54 -22.84 -30.48
CA ILE A 15 18.67 -22.00 -30.06
C ILE A 15 18.38 -20.54 -30.44
N GLY A 16 18.01 -20.28 -31.69
CA GLY A 16 17.55 -18.96 -32.13
C GLY A 16 16.31 -18.49 -31.38
N LYS A 17 15.34 -19.39 -31.12
CA LYS A 17 14.19 -19.11 -30.23
C LYS A 17 14.64 -18.63 -28.85
N ILE A 18 15.52 -19.38 -28.18
CA ILE A 18 15.95 -19.03 -26.80
C ILE A 18 16.77 -17.73 -26.79
N LEU A 19 17.68 -17.53 -27.75
CA LEU A 19 18.50 -16.32 -27.82
C LEU A 19 17.65 -15.07 -28.10
N GLY A 20 16.81 -15.07 -29.13
CA GLY A 20 15.97 -13.93 -29.51
C GLY A 20 14.81 -13.64 -28.53
N ILE A 21 14.57 -14.53 -27.56
CA ILE A 21 13.76 -14.25 -26.37
C ILE A 21 14.63 -13.58 -25.31
N LEU A 22 15.76 -14.17 -24.93
CA LEU A 22 16.64 -13.63 -23.88
C LEU A 22 17.21 -12.24 -24.20
N GLU A 23 17.47 -11.95 -25.47
CA GLU A 23 17.86 -10.63 -25.99
C GLU A 23 16.80 -9.55 -25.69
N LYS A 24 15.52 -9.93 -25.64
CA LYS A 24 14.39 -9.04 -25.31
C LYS A 24 14.03 -9.05 -23.81
N HIS A 25 14.70 -9.89 -23.01
CA HIS A 25 14.47 -10.11 -21.60
C HIS A 25 15.77 -9.94 -20.78
N PRO A 26 16.32 -8.70 -20.71
CA PRO A 26 17.58 -8.41 -20.01
C PRO A 26 17.54 -8.69 -18.50
N GLU A 27 16.34 -8.82 -17.90
CA GLU A 27 16.13 -9.27 -16.51
C GLU A 27 16.47 -10.75 -16.27
N GLY A 28 16.63 -11.52 -17.34
CA GLY A 28 16.81 -12.96 -17.28
C GLY A 28 15.53 -13.75 -16.97
N LEU A 29 15.44 -14.96 -17.52
CA LEU A 29 14.25 -15.82 -17.46
C LEU A 29 14.56 -17.17 -16.81
N THR A 30 13.59 -17.77 -16.11
CA THR A 30 13.70 -19.17 -15.69
C THR A 30 13.54 -20.11 -16.89
N ILE A 31 13.94 -21.37 -16.72
CA ILE A 31 13.63 -22.44 -17.69
C ILE A 31 12.12 -22.56 -17.96
N SER A 32 11.27 -22.31 -16.97
CA SER A 32 9.81 -22.40 -17.15
C SER A 32 9.26 -21.21 -17.95
N SER A 33 9.71 -19.98 -17.67
CA SER A 33 9.38 -18.80 -18.48
C SER A 33 9.88 -18.94 -19.92
N LEU A 34 11.12 -19.44 -20.11
CA LEU A 34 11.67 -19.75 -21.43
C LEU A 34 10.84 -20.80 -22.18
N ALA A 35 10.38 -21.85 -21.51
CA ALA A 35 9.48 -22.85 -22.11
C ALA A 35 8.15 -22.22 -22.54
N LYS A 36 7.48 -21.44 -21.67
CA LYS A 36 6.21 -20.74 -21.97
C LYS A 36 6.35 -19.82 -23.19
N LEU A 37 7.44 -19.03 -23.27
CA LEU A 37 7.63 -18.03 -24.33
C LEU A 37 8.15 -18.62 -25.66
N SER A 38 8.90 -19.71 -25.64
CA SER A 38 9.44 -20.35 -26.87
C SER A 38 8.51 -21.41 -27.48
N GLY A 39 7.49 -21.84 -26.74
CA GLY A 39 6.66 -23.01 -27.08
C GLY A 39 7.39 -24.35 -26.93
N LEU A 40 8.64 -24.36 -26.46
CA LEU A 40 9.45 -25.57 -26.29
C LEU A 40 9.11 -26.28 -24.98
N HIS A 41 9.16 -27.61 -24.97
CA HIS A 41 9.00 -28.38 -23.75
C HIS A 41 10.10 -28.07 -22.71
N ARG A 42 9.78 -28.07 -21.42
CA ARG A 42 10.65 -27.62 -20.32
C ARG A 42 12.03 -28.29 -20.31
N HIS A 43 12.11 -29.58 -20.63
CA HIS A 43 13.40 -30.30 -20.76
C HIS A 43 14.21 -29.87 -21.98
N THR A 44 13.56 -29.52 -23.09
CA THR A 44 14.18 -28.99 -24.31
C THR A 44 14.80 -27.63 -24.03
N SER A 45 14.05 -26.72 -23.39
CA SER A 45 14.57 -25.42 -22.94
C SER A 45 15.75 -25.57 -21.97
N ALA A 46 15.65 -26.49 -21.00
CA ALA A 46 16.73 -26.80 -20.05
C ALA A 46 18.00 -27.34 -20.72
N LYS A 47 17.87 -28.15 -21.78
CA LYS A 47 19.00 -28.66 -22.57
C LYS A 47 19.72 -27.52 -23.28
N TYR A 48 18.99 -26.76 -24.12
CA TYR A 48 19.59 -25.73 -24.97
C TYR A 48 20.08 -24.51 -24.18
N ALA A 49 19.44 -24.14 -23.07
CA ALA A 49 19.96 -23.12 -22.17
C ALA A 49 21.33 -23.55 -21.56
N LYS A 50 21.47 -24.79 -21.11
CA LYS A 50 22.75 -25.32 -20.62
C LYS A 50 23.83 -25.41 -21.71
N GLU A 51 23.42 -25.66 -22.95
CA GLU A 51 24.31 -25.69 -24.12
C GLU A 51 24.83 -24.27 -24.44
N LEU A 52 23.93 -23.29 -24.52
CA LEU A 52 24.27 -21.87 -24.69
C LEU A 52 25.11 -21.29 -23.55
N ALA A 53 24.88 -21.73 -22.31
CA ALA A 53 25.67 -21.33 -21.15
C ALA A 53 27.11 -21.87 -21.22
N LYS A 54 27.29 -23.12 -21.67
CA LYS A 54 28.62 -23.69 -21.95
C LYS A 54 29.35 -22.96 -23.08
N LEU A 55 28.61 -22.52 -24.10
CA LEU A 55 29.13 -21.69 -25.20
C LEU A 55 29.37 -20.22 -24.79
N GLY A 56 29.04 -19.83 -23.55
CA GLY A 56 29.24 -18.47 -23.05
C GLY A 56 28.33 -17.41 -23.70
N ARG A 57 27.28 -17.84 -24.42
CA ARG A 57 26.28 -17.01 -25.12
C ARG A 57 25.14 -16.52 -24.22
N ILE A 58 24.94 -17.20 -23.08
CA ILE A 58 24.03 -16.79 -22.01
C ILE A 58 24.73 -17.00 -20.66
N VAL A 59 24.31 -16.24 -19.64
CA VAL A 59 24.79 -16.40 -18.26
C VAL A 59 23.69 -17.01 -17.39
N GLU A 60 24.05 -17.95 -16.53
CA GLU A 60 23.17 -18.53 -15.50
C GLU A 60 23.45 -17.84 -14.15
N ARG A 61 22.42 -17.35 -13.45
CA ARG A 61 22.52 -16.86 -12.06
C ARG A 61 21.47 -17.53 -11.16
N LYS A 62 21.70 -17.51 -9.85
CA LYS A 62 20.79 -18.04 -8.82
C LYS A 62 20.32 -16.87 -7.94
N ILE A 63 19.02 -16.79 -7.67
CA ILE A 63 18.37 -15.73 -6.90
C ILE A 63 17.46 -16.40 -5.87
N GLY A 64 17.86 -16.38 -4.60
CA GLY A 64 17.26 -17.22 -3.55
C GLY A 64 17.21 -18.70 -3.99
N SER A 65 16.01 -19.26 -4.16
CA SER A 65 15.81 -20.61 -4.71
C SER A 65 15.71 -20.68 -6.25
N ALA A 66 15.39 -19.56 -6.92
CA ALA A 66 15.19 -19.49 -8.36
C ALA A 66 16.51 -19.45 -9.15
N LYS A 67 16.42 -19.73 -10.45
CA LYS A 67 17.55 -19.74 -11.39
C LYS A 67 17.16 -19.05 -12.69
N LEU A 68 17.84 -17.96 -13.01
CA LEU A 68 17.61 -17.13 -14.20
C LEU A 68 18.74 -17.29 -15.21
N TYR A 69 18.37 -17.18 -16.49
CA TYR A 69 19.26 -17.21 -17.64
C TYR A 69 19.16 -15.87 -18.35
N TYR A 70 20.30 -15.25 -18.66
CA TYR A 70 20.41 -13.90 -19.22
C TYR A 70 21.12 -13.98 -20.57
N PHE A 71 20.71 -13.20 -21.56
CA PHE A 71 21.52 -13.04 -22.78
C PHE A 71 22.91 -12.49 -22.42
N LYS A 72 23.95 -12.94 -23.13
CA LYS A 72 25.27 -12.36 -23.04
C LYS A 72 25.68 -11.89 -24.43
N GLU A 73 25.63 -10.57 -24.57
CA GLU A 73 25.99 -9.86 -25.78
C GLU A 73 27.45 -10.18 -26.18
N GLU A 74 27.65 -10.54 -27.44
CA GLU A 74 28.98 -10.76 -28.00
C GLU A 74 29.59 -9.40 -28.35
N VAL A 75 30.34 -8.83 -27.41
CA VAL A 75 31.15 -7.61 -27.62
C VAL A 75 31.97 -7.80 -28.89
N SER A 76 31.71 -6.95 -29.89
CA SER A 76 32.38 -7.04 -31.18
C SER A 76 33.86 -6.68 -31.02
N ASN A 77 34.75 -7.57 -31.47
CA ASN A 77 36.18 -7.46 -31.21
C ASN A 77 36.84 -6.29 -31.98
N GLN A 78 36.83 -5.10 -31.38
CA GLN A 78 37.76 -4.01 -31.67
C GLN A 78 38.80 -3.81 -30.55
N GLU A 79 38.64 -4.44 -29.38
CA GLU A 79 39.66 -4.42 -28.31
C GLU A 79 40.56 -5.65 -28.34
N SER A 80 41.58 -5.63 -29.20
CA SER A 80 42.65 -6.63 -29.14
C SER A 80 43.62 -6.35 -27.98
N ASN A 81 43.74 -7.32 -27.06
CA ASN A 81 44.78 -7.45 -26.02
C ASN A 81 44.68 -6.57 -24.75
N PHE A 82 43.76 -6.93 -23.84
CA PHE A 82 44.08 -6.84 -22.41
C PHE A 82 43.68 -8.11 -21.62
N ARG A 83 44.62 -9.08 -21.55
CA ARG A 83 44.46 -10.30 -20.74
C ARG A 83 44.64 -10.00 -19.25
N ILE A 84 43.57 -9.68 -18.54
CA ILE A 84 43.59 -9.60 -17.07
C ILE A 84 43.67 -11.02 -16.49
N SER A 85 44.87 -11.37 -15.99
CA SER A 85 45.08 -12.55 -15.15
C SER A 85 44.35 -12.43 -13.81
N THR A 86 44.04 -13.55 -13.15
CA THR A 86 43.20 -13.67 -11.95
C THR A 86 43.77 -13.08 -10.65
N LYS A 87 44.70 -12.13 -10.75
CA LYS A 87 45.01 -11.13 -9.71
C LYS A 87 44.16 -9.84 -9.82
N GLY A 88 43.30 -9.75 -10.85
CA GLY A 88 42.62 -8.53 -11.28
C GLY A 88 41.86 -7.73 -10.22
N GLU A 89 40.99 -8.34 -9.40
CA GLU A 89 40.10 -7.58 -8.50
C GLU A 89 40.85 -6.66 -7.52
N LYS A 90 41.95 -7.13 -6.92
CA LYS A 90 42.75 -6.29 -6.01
C LYS A 90 43.44 -5.14 -6.74
N GLY A 91 43.83 -5.35 -8.00
CA GLY A 91 44.39 -4.30 -8.86
C GLY A 91 43.35 -3.25 -9.26
N ILE A 92 42.16 -3.68 -9.69
CA ILE A 92 41.06 -2.80 -10.08
C ILE A 92 40.59 -1.97 -8.87
N LYS A 93 40.40 -2.59 -7.70
CA LYS A 93 40.05 -1.85 -6.47
C LYS A 93 41.16 -0.88 -6.07
N LEU A 94 42.44 -1.22 -6.20
CA LEU A 94 43.56 -0.31 -5.91
C LEU A 94 43.60 0.90 -6.87
N VAL A 95 43.43 0.68 -8.18
CA VAL A 95 43.38 1.76 -9.17
C VAL A 95 42.18 2.67 -8.94
N ALA A 96 41.01 2.11 -8.60
CA ALA A 96 39.83 2.91 -8.26
C ALA A 96 40.01 3.70 -6.95
N ILE A 97 40.63 3.11 -5.92
CA ILE A 97 41.00 3.83 -4.69
C ILE A 97 41.96 4.99 -4.99
N LEU A 98 42.96 4.80 -5.86
CA LEU A 98 43.87 5.87 -6.29
C LEU A 98 43.15 6.97 -7.08
N ALA A 99 42.20 6.61 -7.96
CA ALA A 99 41.38 7.58 -8.68
C ALA A 99 40.47 8.41 -7.74
N ILE A 100 39.82 7.77 -6.75
CA ILE A 100 39.02 8.44 -5.72
C ILE A 100 39.91 9.36 -4.87
N ALA A 101 41.08 8.90 -4.45
CA ALA A 101 42.04 9.72 -3.70
C ALA A 101 42.49 10.95 -4.52
N PHE A 102 42.74 10.79 -5.82
CA PHE A 102 43.08 11.90 -6.71
C PHE A 102 41.92 12.90 -6.83
N LEU A 103 40.68 12.43 -6.97
CA LEU A 103 39.47 13.26 -7.01
C LEU A 103 39.26 14.06 -5.71
N LEU A 104 39.49 13.45 -4.54
CA LEU A 104 39.42 14.12 -3.24
C LEU A 104 40.55 15.14 -3.04
N LEU A 105 41.76 14.85 -3.51
CA LEU A 105 42.88 15.81 -3.54
C LEU A 105 42.59 16.98 -4.49
N PHE A 106 41.89 16.75 -5.60
CA PHE A 106 41.46 17.80 -6.53
C PHE A 106 40.41 18.73 -5.91
N GLN A 107 39.42 18.17 -5.21
CA GLN A 107 38.45 18.92 -4.40
C GLN A 107 39.15 19.77 -3.33
N ALA A 108 40.07 19.19 -2.56
CA ALA A 108 40.87 19.92 -1.57
C ALA A 108 41.70 21.06 -2.19
N SER A 109 42.23 20.88 -3.40
CA SER A 109 42.98 21.90 -4.13
C SER A 109 42.11 23.09 -4.55
N ILE A 110 40.86 22.85 -4.96
CA ILE A 110 39.89 23.90 -5.30
C ILE A 110 39.52 24.73 -4.05
N VAL A 111 39.27 24.06 -2.92
CA VAL A 111 39.00 24.75 -1.64
C VAL A 111 40.20 25.57 -1.18
N ALA A 112 41.42 25.05 -1.30
CA ALA A 112 42.65 25.77 -0.95
C ALA A 112 42.88 27.01 -1.83
N GLN A 113 42.60 26.93 -3.14
CA GLN A 113 42.71 28.08 -4.05
C GLN A 113 41.73 29.20 -3.66
N ASN A 114 40.47 28.87 -3.36
CA ASN A 114 39.49 29.84 -2.89
C ASN A 114 39.92 30.53 -1.57
N PHE A 115 40.57 29.81 -0.65
CA PHE A 115 41.10 30.40 0.58
C PHE A 115 42.28 31.37 0.31
N SER A 116 43.13 31.06 -0.68
CA SER A 116 44.24 31.94 -1.08
C SER A 116 43.82 33.24 -1.78
N GLY A 117 42.56 33.33 -2.25
CA GLY A 117 42.00 34.55 -2.85
C GLY A 117 41.67 35.65 -1.83
N PHE A 118 41.53 35.33 -0.54
CA PHE A 118 41.01 36.26 0.48
C PHE A 118 42.09 37.11 1.19
N SER A 119 43.38 36.85 0.94
CA SER A 119 44.49 37.51 1.65
C SER A 119 45.12 38.72 0.93
N ASN A 120 44.58 39.13 -0.23
CA ASN A 120 45.20 40.13 -1.11
C ASN A 120 44.26 41.28 -1.53
N SER A 121 43.64 41.96 -0.57
CA SER A 121 43.10 43.32 -0.78
C SER A 121 43.25 44.17 0.49
N SER A 122 44.25 45.04 0.52
CA SER A 122 44.44 46.04 1.58
C SER A 122 43.72 47.35 1.25
N ASN A 123 43.33 48.08 2.30
CA ASN A 123 42.71 49.41 2.30
C ASN A 123 41.24 49.49 1.87
N ILE A 124 40.36 49.72 2.85
CA ILE A 124 39.69 51.01 3.05
C ILE A 124 39.35 51.15 4.55
N SER A 125 39.41 52.36 5.10
CA SER A 125 39.27 52.61 6.54
C SER A 125 38.41 53.84 6.85
N SER A 126 37.33 53.66 7.62
CA SER A 126 36.55 54.68 8.35
C SER A 126 35.75 53.93 9.43
N ILE A 127 35.93 54.16 10.74
CA ILE A 127 35.40 55.30 11.54
C ILE A 127 33.86 55.25 11.59
N SER A 128 33.16 55.16 12.74
CA SER A 128 33.57 55.25 14.16
C SER A 128 32.75 54.30 15.07
N GLY A 129 33.25 53.98 16.27
CA GLY A 129 32.56 53.08 17.23
C GLY A 129 33.34 52.77 18.52
N MET A 130 33.95 53.76 19.15
CA MET A 130 34.87 53.60 20.28
C MET A 130 34.18 53.66 21.65
N VAL A 131 34.21 52.57 22.44
CA VAL A 131 34.43 52.59 23.92
C VAL A 131 35.21 51.33 24.35
N THR A 132 36.14 51.51 25.28
CA THR A 132 37.07 50.52 25.84
C THR A 132 36.48 49.61 26.93
N GLY A 133 37.00 48.38 27.09
CA GLY A 133 36.73 47.57 28.29
C GLY A 133 37.45 46.20 28.31
N SER A 134 38.57 46.10 29.03
CA SER A 134 39.33 44.84 29.23
C SER A 134 38.84 44.04 30.46
N VAL A 135 39.17 42.74 30.54
CA VAL A 135 39.65 41.97 31.74
C VAL A 135 39.12 40.52 31.85
N LYS A 136 40.08 39.57 31.82
CA LYS A 136 40.18 38.23 32.48
C LYS A 136 39.09 37.13 32.37
N GLU A 137 39.61 35.91 32.27
CA GLU A 137 39.02 34.64 32.70
C GLU A 137 38.77 34.57 34.22
N ARG A 138 37.82 33.74 34.66
CA ARG A 138 37.96 32.92 35.87
C ARG A 138 37.03 31.69 35.88
N ASN A 139 37.39 30.72 36.72
CA ASN A 139 36.78 29.40 36.84
C ASN A 139 35.69 29.34 37.95
N GLU A 140 35.32 28.10 38.32
CA GLU A 140 34.53 27.63 39.48
C GLU A 140 33.02 27.44 39.17
N SER A 141 32.34 26.34 39.54
CA SER A 141 32.69 25.16 40.38
C SER A 141 32.03 23.87 39.77
N MET A 142 32.50 22.62 39.96
CA MET A 142 32.32 21.69 41.12
C MET A 142 30.84 21.57 41.60
N GLU A 143 30.28 20.40 41.93
CA GLU A 143 30.84 19.04 42.17
C GLU A 143 29.74 17.93 42.06
N ASN A 144 30.15 16.64 42.06
CA ASN A 144 29.59 15.40 42.69
C ASN A 144 28.10 15.33 43.15
N GLU A 145 27.38 14.19 43.28
CA GLU A 145 27.52 12.71 43.11
C GLU A 145 26.12 12.05 43.44
N SER A 146 25.80 10.74 43.42
CA SER A 146 26.22 9.51 42.70
C SER A 146 25.29 8.31 43.05
N VAL A 147 25.59 7.09 42.54
CA VAL A 147 25.15 5.75 43.02
C VAL A 147 23.67 5.32 42.77
N GLY A 148 23.47 4.04 42.38
CA GLY A 148 22.12 3.44 42.26
C GLY A 148 22.00 2.04 41.62
N ASN A 149 22.95 1.12 41.81
CA ASN A 149 22.88 -0.24 41.23
C ASN A 149 22.05 -1.21 42.09
N THR A 150 21.22 -2.09 41.50
CA THR A 150 20.73 -3.35 42.11
C THR A 150 20.28 -4.35 41.05
N THR A 151 20.59 -5.64 41.24
CA THR A 151 20.20 -6.78 40.39
C THR A 151 19.55 -7.89 41.22
N VAL A 152 18.41 -8.44 40.78
CA VAL A 152 17.84 -9.72 41.28
C VAL A 152 17.22 -10.48 40.10
N SER A 153 17.24 -11.82 40.14
CA SER A 153 16.60 -12.71 39.17
C SER A 153 15.93 -13.89 39.90
N THR A 154 14.77 -14.34 39.42
CA THR A 154 14.15 -15.63 39.80
C THR A 154 13.23 -16.13 38.67
N THR A 155 12.78 -17.39 38.76
CA THR A 155 12.35 -18.20 37.60
C THR A 155 11.16 -19.11 37.95
N THR A 156 10.53 -19.73 36.94
CA THR A 156 9.55 -20.86 37.00
C THR A 156 8.12 -20.51 37.47
N THR A 157 7.03 -21.22 37.09
CA THR A 157 6.90 -22.55 36.43
C THR A 157 5.64 -22.69 35.53
N SER A 158 5.68 -23.75 34.71
CA SER A 158 4.65 -24.47 33.90
C SER A 158 3.31 -24.90 34.58
N LEU A 159 2.26 -25.52 33.99
CA LEU A 159 1.97 -26.23 32.69
C LEU A 159 0.41 -26.21 32.39
N PRO A 160 -0.33 -27.10 31.64
CA PRO A 160 -1.42 -26.68 30.72
C PRO A 160 -2.78 -27.42 30.89
N LEU A 161 -3.64 -27.39 29.86
CA LEU A 161 -4.41 -28.56 29.41
C LEU A 161 -4.59 -28.53 27.87
N ASN A 162 -5.48 -29.36 27.29
CA ASN A 162 -5.61 -29.60 25.85
C ASN A 162 -7.08 -29.87 25.46
N GLY A 163 -7.54 -29.43 24.28
CA GLY A 163 -8.90 -29.64 23.73
C GLY A 163 -8.95 -29.31 22.23
N GLU A 164 -9.77 -30.00 21.42
CA GLU A 164 -9.37 -30.26 20.01
C GLU A 164 -10.52 -30.59 19.01
N ILE A 165 -10.35 -30.18 17.73
CA ILE A 165 -10.96 -30.64 16.44
C ILE A 165 -12.48 -30.44 16.12
N VAL A 166 -12.74 -30.24 14.80
CA VAL A 166 -13.93 -30.53 13.93
C VAL A 166 -14.95 -29.42 13.59
N GLU A 167 -14.61 -28.62 12.57
CA GLU A 167 -15.16 -28.61 11.18
C GLU A 167 -16.69 -28.71 10.84
N SER A 168 -17.10 -27.89 9.85
CA SER A 168 -18.07 -28.14 8.74
C SER A 168 -19.50 -27.50 8.68
N THR A 169 -19.64 -26.50 7.79
CA THR A 169 -20.74 -26.25 6.77
C THR A 169 -22.24 -26.20 7.18
N SER A 170 -23.15 -25.33 6.67
CA SER A 170 -23.35 -24.88 5.26
C SER A 170 -24.41 -23.75 5.05
N THR A 171 -24.17 -22.87 4.05
CA THR A 171 -25.11 -22.11 3.15
C THR A 171 -26.59 -21.80 3.47
N THR A 172 -27.01 -20.54 3.23
CA THR A 172 -28.03 -20.04 2.23
C THR A 172 -28.13 -18.50 2.40
N SER A 173 -28.00 -17.54 1.48
CA SER A 173 -28.15 -17.36 0.01
C SER A 173 -29.43 -16.62 -0.44
N THR A 174 -29.34 -15.29 -0.64
CA THR A 174 -30.24 -14.50 -1.52
C THR A 174 -29.49 -13.33 -2.18
N THR A 175 -29.94 -12.82 -3.34
CA THR A 175 -29.12 -12.02 -4.26
C THR A 175 -29.95 -11.21 -5.27
N THR A 176 -29.52 -9.99 -5.65
CA THR A 176 -29.70 -9.26 -6.96
C THR A 176 -28.99 -7.88 -6.81
N THR A 177 -27.80 -7.56 -7.34
CA THR A 177 -27.23 -7.49 -8.73
C THR A 177 -27.86 -6.36 -9.58
N LEU A 178 -27.17 -5.58 -10.42
CA LEU A 178 -26.01 -5.74 -11.35
C LEU A 178 -25.35 -4.34 -11.64
N PRO A 179 -24.31 -4.19 -12.49
CA PRO A 179 -23.14 -5.05 -12.79
C PRO A 179 -21.78 -4.29 -12.91
N LEU A 180 -20.65 -4.93 -12.55
CA LEU A 180 -19.37 -4.80 -13.30
C LEU A 180 -18.26 -5.77 -12.81
N GLY A 181 -17.87 -6.72 -13.67
CA GLY A 181 -16.54 -7.37 -13.66
C GLY A 181 -16.12 -8.20 -12.43
N GLU A 182 -16.56 -9.46 -12.37
CA GLU A 182 -16.06 -10.44 -11.40
C GLU A 182 -14.54 -10.71 -11.55
N GLU A 183 -13.74 -10.23 -10.60
CA GLU A 183 -12.66 -11.02 -10.02
C GLU A 183 -12.91 -11.06 -8.50
N SER A 184 -12.88 -12.24 -7.90
CA SER A 184 -13.25 -12.41 -6.50
C SER A 184 -12.19 -11.82 -5.57
N ASN A 185 -12.57 -10.81 -4.76
CA ASN A 185 -11.88 -10.53 -3.51
C ASN A 185 -11.95 -11.80 -2.66
N LYS A 186 -10.83 -12.49 -2.48
CA LYS A 186 -10.73 -13.67 -1.62
C LYS A 186 -10.18 -13.26 -0.26
N THR A 187 -10.97 -13.55 0.76
CA THR A 187 -10.64 -13.37 2.17
C THR A 187 -9.36 -14.15 2.54
N VAL A 188 -8.72 -13.65 3.60
CA VAL A 188 -7.40 -14.09 4.07
C VAL A 188 -7.48 -15.47 4.74
N GLU A 189 -6.49 -16.35 4.50
CA GLU A 189 -6.21 -17.49 5.40
C GLU A 189 -5.51 -16.91 6.66
N ALA A 190 -6.29 -16.55 7.68
CA ALA A 190 -5.87 -15.69 8.79
C ALA A 190 -4.97 -16.36 9.86
N ASP A 191 -4.70 -17.67 9.74
CA ASP A 191 -4.21 -18.59 10.78
C ASP A 191 -2.85 -18.26 11.47
N ASN A 192 -2.18 -17.15 11.16
CA ASN A 192 -0.81 -16.84 11.65
C ASN A 192 -0.53 -15.37 12.01
N LEU A 193 -1.53 -14.48 12.11
CA LEU A 193 -1.33 -13.10 12.56
C LEU A 193 -1.71 -12.93 14.04
N ASN A 194 -0.69 -12.85 14.91
CA ASN A 194 -0.87 -12.60 16.34
C ASN A 194 -1.08 -11.11 16.63
N ASP A 195 -2.21 -10.54 16.18
CA ASP A 195 -2.65 -9.20 16.56
C ASP A 195 -4.09 -9.21 17.09
N THR A 196 -4.34 -8.31 18.05
CA THR A 196 -5.64 -8.09 18.71
C THR A 196 -5.94 -6.58 18.89
N SER A 197 -5.17 -5.72 18.23
CA SER A 197 -5.42 -4.28 18.14
C SER A 197 -6.48 -4.04 17.07
N ALA A 198 -7.48 -3.20 17.30
CA ALA A 198 -8.33 -2.73 16.20
C ALA A 198 -7.77 -1.41 15.61
N PRO A 199 -7.98 -1.14 14.31
CA PRO A 199 -7.57 0.12 13.69
C PRO A 199 -8.04 1.36 14.45
N SER A 200 -7.18 2.37 14.52
CA SER A 200 -7.51 3.69 15.07
C SER A 200 -7.92 4.66 13.96
N TYR A 201 -8.77 5.65 14.27
CA TYR A 201 -9.17 6.69 13.31
C TYR A 201 -8.97 8.10 13.84
N SER A 202 -8.93 9.04 12.91
CA SER A 202 -9.00 10.48 13.13
C SER A 202 -9.64 11.17 11.93
N LEU A 203 -9.86 12.49 12.01
CA LEU A 203 -10.29 13.32 10.89
C LEU A 203 -11.57 12.78 10.19
N LEU A 204 -12.55 12.31 10.94
CA LEU A 204 -13.89 12.01 10.43
C LEU A 204 -14.55 13.31 9.92
N GLY A 205 -15.19 13.27 8.76
CA GLY A 205 -15.96 14.41 8.28
C GLY A 205 -16.60 14.23 6.91
N ALA A 206 -17.09 15.35 6.39
CA ALA A 206 -17.53 15.51 5.01
C ALA A 206 -16.99 16.84 4.46
N SER A 207 -16.95 16.97 3.13
CA SER A 207 -16.40 18.15 2.42
C SER A 207 -17.13 19.47 2.71
N LYS A 208 -18.26 19.44 3.43
CA LYS A 208 -19.01 20.59 3.94
C LYS A 208 -19.73 20.20 5.24
N GLU A 209 -19.96 21.17 6.12
CA GLU A 209 -20.86 21.02 7.30
C GLU A 209 -22.35 21.00 6.91
N GLN A 210 -22.69 21.61 5.78
CA GLN A 210 -24.06 21.70 5.24
C GLN A 210 -24.04 21.62 3.71
N ALA A 211 -25.08 21.06 3.12
CA ALA A 211 -25.22 20.90 1.69
C ALA A 211 -26.63 21.28 1.19
N ARG A 212 -26.82 21.33 -0.12
CA ARG A 212 -28.15 21.39 -0.76
C ARG A 212 -28.44 20.14 -1.58
N VAL A 213 -29.72 19.82 -1.77
CA VAL A 213 -30.17 18.78 -2.70
C VAL A 213 -29.56 19.00 -4.10
N GLY A 214 -29.01 17.93 -4.68
CA GLY A 214 -28.30 17.91 -5.96
C GLY A 214 -26.78 18.10 -5.83
N GLU A 215 -26.24 18.44 -4.66
CA GLU A 215 -24.80 18.59 -4.48
C GLU A 215 -24.06 17.26 -4.33
N LYS A 216 -22.82 17.23 -4.81
CA LYS A 216 -21.86 16.16 -4.52
C LYS A 216 -21.03 16.51 -3.30
N LEU A 217 -20.81 15.52 -2.45
CA LEU A 217 -20.04 15.64 -1.22
C LEU A 217 -19.13 14.44 -1.07
N GLU A 218 -17.89 14.70 -0.68
CA GLU A 218 -16.96 13.67 -0.22
C GLU A 218 -17.15 13.47 1.28
N PHE A 219 -17.32 12.23 1.70
CA PHE A 219 -17.29 11.80 3.10
C PHE A 219 -15.95 11.11 3.34
N PHE A 220 -15.34 11.28 4.50
CA PHE A 220 -14.00 10.77 4.77
C PHE A 220 -13.72 10.43 6.24
N ALA A 221 -12.75 9.54 6.47
CA ALA A 221 -12.08 9.29 7.75
C ALA A 221 -10.63 8.83 7.49
N PHE A 222 -9.69 9.21 8.35
CA PHE A 222 -8.28 8.78 8.25
C PHE A 222 -7.98 7.69 9.27
N TRP A 223 -7.56 6.51 8.78
CA TRP A 223 -7.28 5.33 9.59
C TRP A 223 -5.79 5.08 9.74
N GLN A 224 -5.38 4.57 10.91
CA GLN A 224 -4.01 4.19 11.24
C GLN A 224 -4.00 2.87 12.02
N ASP A 225 -3.15 1.93 11.59
CA ASP A 225 -2.96 0.62 12.19
C ASP A 225 -1.50 0.13 12.04
N ASP A 226 -1.00 -0.60 13.04
CA ASP A 226 0.42 -1.01 13.07
C ASP A 226 0.69 -2.39 12.45
N PHE A 227 -0.31 -3.22 12.19
CA PHE A 227 -0.16 -4.51 11.48
C PHE A 227 -0.57 -4.42 10.01
N GLY A 228 -1.45 -3.47 9.67
CA GLY A 228 -1.79 -3.04 8.32
C GLY A 228 -3.29 -3.16 8.05
N LEU A 229 -3.87 -2.11 7.49
CA LEU A 229 -5.28 -2.02 7.14
C LEU A 229 -5.63 -2.97 5.98
N ASN A 230 -6.78 -3.64 6.09
CA ASN A 230 -7.30 -4.56 5.10
C ASN A 230 -8.42 -3.94 4.25
N GLU A 231 -9.60 -3.75 4.85
CA GLU A 231 -10.81 -3.27 4.18
C GLU A 231 -11.58 -2.28 5.04
N TRP A 232 -12.51 -1.54 4.42
CA TRP A 232 -13.36 -0.58 5.10
C TRP A 232 -14.75 -0.53 4.48
N VAL A 233 -15.74 -0.06 5.25
CA VAL A 233 -17.13 0.06 4.83
C VAL A 233 -17.62 1.47 5.09
N PHE A 234 -18.14 2.15 4.07
CA PHE A 234 -19.00 3.31 4.27
C PHE A 234 -20.39 2.84 4.67
N SER A 235 -20.97 3.45 5.69
CA SER A 235 -22.40 3.32 5.98
C SER A 235 -23.02 4.71 5.94
N TRP A 236 -24.10 4.89 5.18
CA TRP A 236 -24.83 6.15 5.09
C TRP A 236 -26.33 5.95 5.16
N ASN A 237 -27.01 6.93 5.73
CA ASN A 237 -28.46 7.00 5.84
C ASN A 237 -28.92 8.35 5.29
N SER A 238 -29.19 8.37 3.99
CA SER A 238 -29.85 9.45 3.26
C SER A 238 -31.34 9.17 3.08
N SER A 239 -31.68 7.96 2.67
CA SER A 239 -33.03 7.50 2.33
C SER A 239 -33.96 7.22 3.54
N GLY A 240 -33.45 7.34 4.77
CA GLY A 240 -34.11 6.80 5.95
C GLY A 240 -34.04 5.27 5.95
N ALA A 241 -32.84 4.76 5.72
CA ALA A 241 -32.39 3.38 5.78
C ALA A 241 -30.84 3.41 5.77
N TRP A 242 -30.17 2.46 6.43
CA TRP A 242 -28.72 2.35 6.33
C TRP A 242 -28.32 1.55 5.08
N GLU A 243 -27.52 2.18 4.23
CA GLU A 243 -26.94 1.60 3.03
C GLU A 243 -25.41 1.48 3.22
N ASN A 244 -24.82 0.38 2.75
CA ASN A 244 -23.39 0.08 2.96
C ASN A 244 -22.63 -0.11 1.63
N GLU A 245 -21.40 0.41 1.56
CA GLU A 245 -20.45 0.17 0.46
C GLU A 245 -19.12 -0.33 1.03
N SER A 246 -18.65 -1.49 0.56
CA SER A 246 -17.38 -2.09 0.98
C SER A 246 -16.25 -1.74 0.01
N HIS A 247 -15.10 -1.36 0.57
CA HIS A 247 -13.89 -0.93 -0.12
C HIS A 247 -12.67 -1.63 0.48
N VAL A 248 -11.57 -1.71 -0.27
CA VAL A 248 -10.32 -2.33 0.20
C VAL A 248 -9.24 -1.25 0.32
N PHE A 249 -8.47 -1.26 1.41
CA PHE A 249 -7.29 -0.39 1.52
C PHE A 249 -6.22 -0.87 0.54
N ALA A 250 -6.04 -0.11 -0.53
CA ALA A 250 -5.31 -0.54 -1.71
C ALA A 250 -4.15 0.41 -2.04
N SER A 251 -2.96 -0.16 -2.05
CA SER A 251 -1.72 0.45 -2.53
C SER A 251 -1.12 -0.55 -3.51
N SER A 252 -0.70 -0.13 -4.70
CA SER A 252 -0.55 -1.10 -5.81
C SER A 252 0.32 -0.69 -6.98
N TYR A 253 0.67 -1.70 -7.78
CA TYR A 253 1.28 -1.62 -9.09
C TYR A 253 0.24 -1.64 -10.22
N ASP A 254 0.65 -1.25 -11.43
CA ASP A 254 -0.14 -1.35 -12.64
C ASP A 254 -0.25 -2.78 -13.21
N GLU A 255 -1.14 -2.96 -14.21
CA GLU A 255 -1.43 -4.28 -14.79
C GLU A 255 -0.30 -4.90 -15.63
N GLU A 256 0.72 -4.13 -16.03
CA GLU A 256 1.88 -4.64 -16.76
C GLU A 256 3.03 -5.11 -15.84
N THR A 257 2.95 -4.81 -14.54
CA THR A 257 3.99 -5.21 -13.57
C THR A 257 3.93 -6.71 -13.24
N LYS A 258 5.11 -7.30 -13.05
CA LYS A 258 5.36 -8.70 -12.70
C LYS A 258 6.14 -8.81 -11.39
N VAL A 259 5.92 -9.90 -10.68
CA VAL A 259 6.77 -10.35 -9.56
C VAL A 259 7.56 -11.59 -9.98
N LEU A 260 8.74 -11.81 -9.38
CA LEU A 260 9.49 -13.06 -9.57
C LEU A 260 8.93 -14.17 -8.66
N THR A 261 8.37 -15.23 -9.24
CA THR A 261 8.04 -16.47 -8.51
C THR A 261 9.15 -17.53 -8.64
N LYS A 262 9.12 -18.62 -7.86
CA LYS A 262 10.00 -19.80 -8.08
C LYS A 262 9.86 -20.37 -9.50
N GLN A 263 8.67 -20.23 -10.09
CA GLN A 263 8.32 -20.63 -11.44
C GLN A 263 8.86 -19.63 -12.48
N GLY A 264 9.04 -18.36 -12.10
CA GLY A 264 9.64 -17.28 -12.89
C GLY A 264 8.82 -16.00 -12.86
N TRP A 265 9.13 -15.07 -13.76
CA TRP A 265 8.37 -13.83 -13.90
C TRP A 265 6.90 -14.09 -14.23
N LYS A 266 6.01 -13.51 -13.43
CA LYS A 266 4.55 -13.69 -13.50
C LYS A 266 3.87 -12.33 -13.29
N TYR A 267 2.90 -11.98 -14.13
CA TYR A 267 2.10 -10.75 -13.92
C TYR A 267 1.32 -10.86 -12.61
N PHE A 268 1.02 -9.74 -11.95
CA PHE A 268 0.20 -9.80 -10.72
C PHE A 268 -1.16 -10.48 -10.96
N LYS A 269 -1.84 -10.19 -12.08
CA LYS A 269 -3.09 -10.86 -12.52
C LYS A 269 -2.97 -12.37 -12.83
N ASP A 270 -1.76 -12.91 -12.92
CA ASP A 270 -1.49 -14.34 -13.08
C ASP A 270 -1.24 -15.05 -11.72
N LEU A 271 -1.14 -14.31 -10.59
CA LEU A 271 -0.75 -14.85 -9.27
C LEU A 271 -1.84 -15.65 -8.56
N LYS A 272 -1.39 -16.50 -7.64
CA LYS A 272 -2.21 -17.31 -6.73
C LYS A 272 -1.51 -17.46 -5.37
N TYR A 273 -2.29 -17.81 -4.34
CA TYR A 273 -1.80 -18.04 -2.98
C TYR A 273 -0.84 -19.25 -2.87
N GLU A 274 -0.81 -20.15 -3.86
CA GLU A 274 0.17 -21.25 -3.91
C GLU A 274 1.46 -20.90 -4.68
N ASP A 275 1.54 -19.73 -5.35
CA ASP A 275 2.82 -19.24 -5.88
C ASP A 275 3.71 -18.79 -4.72
N GLU A 276 5.00 -19.09 -4.82
CA GLU A 276 6.00 -18.58 -3.89
C GLU A 276 6.77 -17.45 -4.61
N VAL A 277 6.63 -16.22 -4.11
CA VAL A 277 7.26 -14.99 -4.66
C VAL A 277 8.60 -14.71 -3.99
N ALA A 278 9.53 -14.10 -4.72
CA ALA A 278 10.84 -13.72 -4.21
C ALA A 278 10.73 -12.50 -3.27
N THR A 279 11.20 -12.66 -2.03
CA THR A 279 11.17 -11.61 -1.01
C THR A 279 12.55 -11.35 -0.42
N LEU A 280 12.77 -10.16 0.12
CA LEU A 280 14.06 -9.73 0.70
C LEU A 280 13.88 -9.36 2.17
N SER A 281 14.61 -10.04 3.06
CA SER A 281 14.60 -9.73 4.50
C SER A 281 16.01 -9.83 5.07
N SER A 282 16.49 -8.75 5.69
CA SER A 282 17.85 -8.62 6.24
C SER A 282 19.00 -8.94 5.26
N GLY A 283 18.77 -8.79 3.95
CA GLY A 283 19.72 -9.15 2.89
C GLY A 283 19.64 -10.61 2.42
N GLU A 284 18.82 -11.45 3.07
CA GLU A 284 18.52 -12.79 2.61
C GLU A 284 17.35 -12.78 1.61
N ILE A 285 17.53 -13.45 0.47
CA ILE A 285 16.45 -13.64 -0.51
C ILE A 285 15.69 -14.93 -0.17
N LYS A 286 14.46 -14.76 0.32
CA LYS A 286 13.52 -15.82 0.66
C LYS A 286 12.47 -15.97 -0.44
N PHE A 287 11.62 -16.98 -0.28
CA PHE A 287 10.48 -17.21 -1.14
C PHE A 287 9.27 -17.51 -0.24
N GLU A 288 8.25 -16.66 -0.33
CA GLU A 288 7.09 -16.64 0.57
C GLU A 288 5.79 -16.70 -0.25
N LYS A 289 4.72 -17.22 0.34
CA LYS A 289 3.38 -17.17 -0.28
C LYS A 289 2.70 -15.82 -0.02
N PRO A 290 1.91 -15.29 -0.95
CA PRO A 290 0.92 -14.24 -0.66
C PRO A 290 -0.03 -14.67 0.47
N ILE A 291 -0.24 -13.80 1.45
CA ILE A 291 -1.33 -13.90 2.44
C ILE A 291 -2.56 -13.07 2.02
N ARG A 292 -2.36 -12.06 1.16
CA ARG A 292 -3.41 -11.30 0.47
C ARG A 292 -3.00 -11.08 -0.98
N ILE A 293 -3.96 -11.06 -1.89
CA ILE A 293 -3.79 -10.66 -3.30
C ILE A 293 -4.95 -9.71 -3.63
N ILE A 294 -4.67 -8.55 -4.23
CA ILE A 294 -5.70 -7.59 -4.65
C ILE A 294 -5.69 -7.36 -6.16
N SER A 295 -6.88 -7.09 -6.70
CA SER A 295 -7.12 -6.74 -8.11
C SER A 295 -8.32 -5.80 -8.16
N LEU A 296 -8.09 -4.52 -8.41
CA LEU A 296 -9.15 -3.49 -8.36
C LEU A 296 -9.17 -2.63 -9.63
N PRO A 297 -10.32 -2.11 -10.07
CA PRO A 297 -10.37 -1.06 -11.07
C PRO A 297 -9.79 0.26 -10.51
N TYR A 298 -9.12 1.04 -11.36
CA TYR A 298 -8.53 2.33 -10.99
C TYR A 298 -8.62 3.32 -12.17
N ASP A 299 -8.96 4.57 -11.88
CA ASP A 299 -9.30 5.62 -12.88
C ASP A 299 -8.89 7.01 -12.32
N ASP A 300 -7.60 7.15 -11.97
CA ASP A 300 -7.01 8.27 -11.26
C ASP A 300 -5.48 8.38 -11.56
N GLY A 301 -4.77 9.35 -11.00
CA GLY A 301 -3.35 9.59 -11.23
C GLY A 301 -2.41 8.55 -10.60
N ILE A 302 -1.37 8.16 -11.34
CA ILE A 302 -0.37 7.17 -10.93
C ILE A 302 1.04 7.75 -11.00
N TYR A 303 1.93 7.31 -10.13
CA TYR A 303 3.34 7.67 -10.17
C TYR A 303 4.13 6.70 -11.03
N LYS A 304 4.86 7.27 -12.00
CA LYS A 304 5.81 6.57 -12.87
C LYS A 304 7.22 6.87 -12.41
N ILE A 305 7.98 5.82 -12.14
CA ILE A 305 9.39 5.87 -11.76
C ILE A 305 10.22 5.37 -12.95
N ASP A 306 11.03 6.25 -13.54
CA ASP A 306 11.67 6.04 -14.84
C ASP A 306 13.22 6.19 -14.78
N GLY A 307 13.92 5.51 -15.69
CA GLY A 307 15.39 5.49 -15.77
C GLY A 307 15.91 4.14 -16.25
N GLU A 308 16.73 3.47 -15.44
CA GLU A 308 17.10 2.07 -15.69
C GLU A 308 15.97 1.08 -15.36
N ILE A 309 14.94 1.55 -14.65
CA ILE A 309 13.65 0.89 -14.41
C ILE A 309 12.53 1.69 -15.08
N ASN A 310 11.40 1.04 -15.25
CA ASN A 310 10.11 1.69 -15.47
C ASN A 310 9.12 0.99 -14.54
N LEU A 311 8.58 1.67 -13.54
CA LEU A 311 7.53 1.16 -12.64
C LEU A 311 6.37 2.17 -12.59
N TYR A 312 5.15 1.67 -12.39
CA TYR A 312 3.93 2.46 -12.25
C TYR A 312 3.24 2.02 -10.94
N VAL A 313 3.02 2.96 -10.01
CA VAL A 313 2.50 2.70 -8.65
C VAL A 313 1.55 3.80 -8.16
N THR A 314 0.55 3.44 -7.34
CA THR A 314 -0.46 4.39 -6.81
C THR A 314 0.13 5.40 -5.80
N PRO A 315 -0.54 6.54 -5.51
CA PRO A 315 -0.03 7.59 -4.62
C PRO A 315 0.42 7.11 -3.23
N ASP A 316 -0.38 6.26 -2.59
CA ASP A 316 -0.09 5.69 -1.26
C ASP A 316 0.99 4.59 -1.28
N HIS A 317 1.60 4.32 -2.43
CA HIS A 317 2.59 3.24 -2.56
C HIS A 317 3.94 3.62 -1.98
N LYS A 318 4.46 2.72 -1.14
CA LYS A 318 5.77 2.86 -0.51
C LYS A 318 6.79 2.10 -1.37
N VAL A 319 7.95 2.68 -1.59
CA VAL A 319 9.04 2.05 -2.35
C VAL A 319 10.20 1.74 -1.42
N PHE A 320 10.82 0.56 -1.59
CA PHE A 320 12.00 0.18 -0.83
C PHE A 320 13.25 0.80 -1.47
N ALA A 321 13.57 2.02 -1.05
CA ALA A 321 14.54 2.87 -1.72
C ALA A 321 15.41 3.65 -0.73
N ARG A 322 16.47 4.26 -1.27
CA ARG A 322 17.39 5.16 -0.58
C ARG A 322 17.32 6.55 -1.21
N VAL A 323 17.36 7.58 -0.37
CA VAL A 323 17.57 8.97 -0.80
C VAL A 323 19.08 9.25 -0.81
N ASP A 324 19.60 9.70 -1.95
CA ASP A 324 20.98 10.16 -2.09
C ASP A 324 21.02 11.69 -2.26
N TYR A 325 21.98 12.34 -1.61
CA TYR A 325 22.14 13.79 -1.69
C TYR A 325 22.52 14.25 -3.11
N PRO A 326 22.12 15.47 -3.51
CA PRO A 326 22.54 16.07 -4.77
C PRO A 326 24.07 16.03 -4.91
N PHE A 327 24.55 15.60 -6.08
CA PHE A 327 25.97 15.52 -6.44
C PHE A 327 26.87 14.58 -5.61
N ASP A 328 26.34 13.63 -4.82
CA ASP A 328 27.18 12.62 -4.12
C ASP A 328 27.71 11.52 -5.07
N PHE A 329 28.58 11.94 -5.99
CA PHE A 329 29.29 11.08 -6.93
C PHE A 329 30.26 10.12 -6.21
N VAL A 330 30.84 10.56 -5.08
CA VAL A 330 31.80 9.76 -4.31
C VAL A 330 31.13 8.52 -3.72
N LYS A 331 29.90 8.65 -3.20
CA LYS A 331 29.11 7.50 -2.73
C LYS A 331 28.71 6.58 -3.87
N ARG A 332 28.18 7.09 -4.99
CA ARG A 332 27.83 6.26 -6.16
C ARG A 332 29.00 5.42 -6.67
N ILE A 333 30.22 5.98 -6.65
CA ILE A 333 31.45 5.24 -7.00
C ILE A 333 31.84 4.22 -5.92
N LYS A 334 31.70 4.54 -4.62
CA LYS A 334 31.91 3.55 -3.54
C LYS A 334 30.96 2.36 -3.67
N ASP A 335 29.67 2.61 -3.82
CA ASP A 335 28.63 1.57 -3.93
C ASP A 335 28.91 0.61 -5.09
N LEU A 336 29.37 1.14 -6.23
CA LEU A 336 29.74 0.36 -7.41
C LEU A 336 30.96 -0.56 -7.20
N ILE A 337 31.90 -0.18 -6.31
CA ILE A 337 33.17 -0.90 -6.07
C ILE A 337 33.07 -1.86 -4.87
N PHE A 338 32.32 -1.47 -3.84
CA PHE A 338 32.28 -2.14 -2.53
C PHE A 338 30.93 -2.78 -2.21
N GLY A 339 29.86 -2.42 -2.92
CA GLY A 339 28.47 -2.73 -2.54
C GLY A 339 27.86 -1.64 -1.66
N VAL A 340 26.54 -1.70 -1.49
CA VAL A 340 25.76 -0.82 -0.60
C VAL A 340 25.67 -1.40 0.82
N ASP A 341 25.38 -0.55 1.82
CA ASP A 341 24.76 -1.02 3.07
C ASP A 341 23.24 -0.99 2.91
N LEU A 342 22.59 -2.14 3.14
CA LEU A 342 21.14 -2.27 3.06
C LEU A 342 20.40 -1.45 4.12
N LYS A 343 21.08 -1.04 5.21
CA LYS A 343 20.52 -0.17 6.25
C LYS A 343 20.25 1.27 5.77
N GLU A 344 20.79 1.66 4.63
CA GLU A 344 20.46 2.95 4.00
C GLU A 344 19.14 2.93 3.23
N PHE A 345 18.54 1.74 3.02
CA PHE A 345 17.30 1.56 2.26
C PHE A 345 16.11 1.42 3.20
N SER A 346 15.01 2.06 2.86
CA SER A 346 13.84 2.23 3.72
C SER A 346 12.55 2.32 2.90
N PHE A 347 11.40 2.20 3.55
CA PHE A 347 10.11 2.43 2.90
C PHE A 347 9.81 3.93 2.81
N ILE A 348 9.72 4.44 1.58
CA ILE A 348 9.46 5.86 1.28
C ILE A 348 8.18 5.94 0.46
N GLY A 349 7.18 6.73 0.86
CA GLY A 349 5.99 6.98 0.02
C GLY A 349 6.37 7.60 -1.32
N VAL A 350 5.77 7.16 -2.42
CA VAL A 350 6.20 7.54 -3.77
C VAL A 350 6.02 9.04 -4.06
N GLU A 351 4.98 9.68 -3.53
CA GLU A 351 4.83 11.14 -3.56
C GLU A 351 6.02 11.85 -2.88
N LYS A 352 6.46 11.38 -1.72
CA LYS A 352 7.64 11.92 -1.03
C LYS A 352 8.92 11.68 -1.84
N ALA A 353 9.04 10.54 -2.52
CA ALA A 353 10.15 10.28 -3.43
C ALA A 353 10.13 11.21 -4.66
N TYR A 354 8.95 11.52 -5.19
CA TYR A 354 8.71 12.45 -6.29
C TYR A 354 9.09 13.90 -5.94
N GLU A 355 8.66 14.41 -4.79
CA GLU A 355 9.06 15.76 -4.34
C GLU A 355 10.55 15.86 -4.00
N LEU A 356 11.16 14.79 -3.46
CA LEU A 356 12.61 14.72 -3.27
C LEU A 356 13.36 14.70 -4.62
N ALA A 357 12.87 13.96 -5.61
CA ALA A 357 13.45 13.93 -6.95
C ALA A 357 13.35 15.30 -7.65
N LYS A 358 12.21 16.00 -7.54
CA LYS A 358 12.04 17.40 -7.97
C LYS A 358 13.05 18.34 -7.32
N ALA A 359 13.31 18.16 -6.02
CA ALA A 359 14.30 18.91 -5.27
C ALA A 359 15.77 18.53 -5.60
N GLY A 360 15.99 17.64 -6.57
CA GLY A 360 17.33 17.26 -7.07
C GLY A 360 18.03 16.16 -6.27
N TYR A 361 17.35 15.53 -5.30
CA TYR A 361 17.87 14.35 -4.62
C TYR A 361 17.79 13.13 -5.54
N GLY A 362 18.76 12.22 -5.43
CA GLY A 362 18.68 10.93 -6.11
C GLY A 362 17.75 9.98 -5.36
N ILE A 363 16.88 9.27 -6.08
CA ILE A 363 16.19 8.09 -5.57
C ILE A 363 16.90 6.86 -6.14
N THR A 364 17.29 5.93 -5.25
CA THR A 364 18.08 4.75 -5.61
C THR A 364 17.37 3.48 -5.12
N PHE A 365 17.16 2.53 -6.02
CA PHE A 365 16.60 1.20 -5.77
C PHE A 365 17.72 0.14 -5.76
N LEU A 366 17.38 -1.13 -5.52
CA LEU A 366 18.29 -2.27 -5.63
C LEU A 366 17.85 -3.27 -6.68
N ASP A 367 18.77 -3.71 -7.56
CA ASP A 367 18.52 -4.75 -8.55
C ASP A 367 18.41 -6.15 -7.92
N GLU A 368 18.12 -7.17 -8.73
CA GLU A 368 17.98 -8.55 -8.29
C GLU A 368 19.28 -9.18 -7.74
N ASN A 369 20.40 -8.45 -7.81
CA ASN A 369 21.73 -8.78 -7.31
C ASN A 369 22.19 -7.85 -6.15
N LEU A 370 21.28 -7.04 -5.59
CA LEU A 370 21.54 -6.03 -4.56
C LEU A 370 22.53 -4.91 -4.96
N LYS A 371 22.52 -4.50 -6.23
CA LYS A 371 23.28 -3.36 -6.75
C LYS A 371 22.40 -2.12 -6.88
N PRO A 372 22.94 -0.90 -6.70
CA PRO A 372 22.18 0.32 -6.85
C PRO A 372 21.64 0.48 -8.28
N VAL A 373 20.40 0.90 -8.39
CA VAL A 373 19.72 1.26 -9.64
C VAL A 373 19.19 2.68 -9.48
N TYR A 374 19.66 3.59 -10.33
CA TYR A 374 19.37 5.02 -10.17
C TYR A 374 18.11 5.42 -10.93
N VAL A 375 17.18 6.07 -10.24
CA VAL A 375 16.05 6.74 -10.87
C VAL A 375 16.57 7.95 -11.63
N LYS A 376 16.09 8.14 -12.86
CA LYS A 376 16.30 9.33 -13.69
C LYS A 376 15.27 10.40 -13.35
N GLU A 377 14.02 9.99 -13.21
CA GLU A 377 12.86 10.87 -13.14
C GLU A 377 11.70 10.16 -12.45
N ILE A 378 10.87 10.92 -11.73
CA ILE A 378 9.55 10.46 -11.27
C ILE A 378 8.53 11.46 -11.81
N SER A 379 7.45 10.95 -12.39
CA SER A 379 6.36 11.76 -12.96
C SER A 379 5.00 11.24 -12.47
N PHE A 380 3.99 12.09 -12.58
CA PHE A 380 2.60 11.78 -12.24
C PHE A 380 1.77 11.84 -13.53
N GLU A 381 1.08 10.76 -13.87
CA GLU A 381 0.38 10.57 -15.14
C GLU A 381 -1.03 10.01 -14.86
N ASN A 382 -2.07 10.43 -15.60
CA ASN A 382 -3.42 9.85 -15.43
C ASN A 382 -3.41 8.37 -15.89
N TYR A 383 -4.00 7.49 -15.09
CA TYR A 383 -4.10 6.06 -15.37
C TYR A 383 -5.54 5.56 -15.32
N ARG A 384 -5.88 4.66 -16.24
CA ARG A 384 -7.18 4.00 -16.29
C ARG A 384 -7.00 2.53 -16.65
N GLY A 385 -7.34 1.63 -15.74
CA GLY A 385 -7.12 0.20 -15.90
C GLY A 385 -7.45 -0.59 -14.64
N ARG A 386 -6.69 -1.65 -14.36
CA ARG A 386 -6.68 -2.32 -13.05
C ARG A 386 -5.35 -2.12 -12.34
N ILE A 387 -5.39 -2.12 -11.02
CA ILE A 387 -4.22 -2.11 -10.13
C ILE A 387 -4.17 -3.40 -9.32
N TYR A 388 -2.96 -3.83 -8.96
CA TYR A 388 -2.71 -5.10 -8.29
C TYR A 388 -1.55 -5.02 -7.32
N ASP A 389 -1.62 -5.81 -6.25
CA ASP A 389 -0.51 -6.06 -5.33
C ASP A 389 -0.78 -7.35 -4.52
N ILE A 390 0.16 -7.71 -3.65
CA ILE A 390 0.09 -8.80 -2.69
C ILE A 390 0.55 -8.34 -1.31
N THR A 391 0.08 -8.99 -0.24
CA THR A 391 0.75 -8.91 1.06
C THR A 391 1.55 -10.20 1.28
N VAL A 392 2.80 -10.05 1.73
CA VAL A 392 3.75 -11.12 2.13
C VAL A 392 4.56 -10.68 3.37
N PRO A 393 4.97 -11.60 4.27
CA PRO A 393 5.54 -11.22 5.57
C PRO A 393 6.84 -10.41 5.54
N SER A 394 7.73 -10.63 4.56
CA SER A 394 8.99 -9.87 4.49
C SER A 394 8.84 -8.44 3.94
N HIS A 395 7.63 -8.01 3.52
CA HIS A 395 7.27 -6.71 2.94
C HIS A 395 8.00 -6.21 1.68
N VAL A 396 9.21 -6.70 1.38
CA VAL A 396 9.98 -6.32 0.19
C VAL A 396 9.91 -7.43 -0.85
N ILE A 397 9.40 -7.12 -2.05
CA ILE A 397 9.21 -8.04 -3.18
C ILE A 397 10.07 -7.64 -4.39
N LEU A 398 10.48 -8.61 -5.21
CA LEU A 398 11.20 -8.34 -6.46
C LEU A 398 10.22 -8.16 -7.62
N VAL A 399 10.08 -6.91 -8.08
CA VAL A 399 9.15 -6.50 -9.14
C VAL A 399 9.86 -6.05 -10.42
N LYS A 400 9.16 -6.16 -11.55
CA LYS A 400 9.58 -5.65 -12.85
C LYS A 400 8.36 -5.42 -13.76
N ARG A 401 8.30 -4.23 -14.37
CA ARG A 401 7.41 -3.93 -15.50
C ARG A 401 8.23 -3.88 -16.80
N PHE A 402 8.96 -2.79 -17.03
CA PHE A 402 10.02 -2.69 -18.04
C PHE A 402 11.35 -2.21 -17.41
N GLY A 403 12.45 -2.25 -18.17
CA GLY A 403 13.79 -1.98 -17.64
C GLY A 403 14.34 -3.13 -16.77
N LYS A 404 15.15 -2.80 -15.76
CA LYS A 404 15.66 -3.73 -14.75
C LYS A 404 14.54 -4.26 -13.83
N ALA A 405 14.82 -5.35 -13.13
CA ALA A 405 14.07 -5.75 -11.95
C ALA A 405 14.60 -4.99 -10.72
N VAL A 406 13.72 -4.66 -9.77
CA VAL A 406 14.12 -4.03 -8.50
C VAL A 406 13.31 -4.53 -7.30
N TRP A 407 13.93 -4.47 -6.14
CA TRP A 407 13.26 -4.65 -4.85
C TRP A 407 12.43 -3.40 -4.51
N SER A 408 11.16 -3.60 -4.17
CA SER A 408 10.21 -2.53 -3.78
C SER A 408 9.24 -3.06 -2.70
N SER A 409 8.39 -2.22 -2.12
CA SER A 409 7.41 -2.72 -1.12
C SER A 409 6.27 -3.47 -1.77
N ASN A 410 5.56 -4.20 -0.93
CA ASN A 410 4.28 -4.81 -1.22
C ASN A 410 3.14 -4.00 -0.58
N LEU A 411 1.92 -4.55 -0.61
CA LEU A 411 0.76 -4.01 0.08
C LEU A 411 0.89 -4.17 1.60
N ASN A 412 1.34 -3.10 2.27
CA ASN A 412 1.14 -2.88 3.70
C ASN A 412 0.71 -1.43 3.96
N VAL A 413 -0.60 -1.23 4.04
CA VAL A 413 -1.25 0.07 4.26
C VAL A 413 -1.43 0.30 5.75
N LYS A 414 -0.39 0.78 6.44
CA LYS A 414 -0.50 1.17 7.86
C LYS A 414 -1.37 2.41 8.10
N GLU A 415 -1.53 3.27 7.10
CA GLU A 415 -2.21 4.55 7.22
C GLU A 415 -2.89 4.85 5.90
N ALA A 416 -4.17 5.22 5.90
CA ALA A 416 -4.90 5.58 4.68
C ALA A 416 -6.23 6.30 4.98
N TRP A 417 -6.74 7.01 3.97
CA TRP A 417 -8.10 7.53 3.99
C TRP A 417 -9.11 6.47 3.54
N SER A 418 -10.20 6.36 4.29
CA SER A 418 -11.49 5.95 3.71
C SER A 418 -12.16 7.20 3.16
N ASN A 419 -12.52 7.23 1.89
CA ASN A 419 -13.28 8.34 1.31
C ASN A 419 -14.23 7.89 0.19
N VAL A 420 -15.36 8.59 0.05
CA VAL A 420 -16.39 8.30 -0.95
C VAL A 420 -17.18 9.55 -1.31
N THR A 421 -17.45 9.74 -2.61
CA THR A 421 -18.30 10.84 -3.08
C THR A 421 -19.73 10.36 -3.30
N LYS A 422 -20.69 10.93 -2.55
CA LYS A 422 -22.13 10.76 -2.78
C LYS A 422 -22.74 12.01 -3.40
N THR A 423 -23.93 11.86 -3.97
CA THR A 423 -24.81 12.99 -4.32
C THR A 423 -25.96 12.97 -3.32
N VAL A 424 -26.32 14.12 -2.74
CA VAL A 424 -27.45 14.20 -1.80
C VAL A 424 -28.74 14.57 -2.55
N ASP A 425 -29.82 13.85 -2.30
CA ASP A 425 -31.07 13.90 -3.07
C ASP A 425 -32.31 14.26 -2.24
N SER A 426 -32.29 14.02 -0.92
CA SER A 426 -33.35 14.41 0.02
C SER A 426 -32.95 15.57 0.96
N VAL A 427 -33.90 16.46 1.26
CA VAL A 427 -33.78 17.45 2.35
C VAL A 427 -33.90 16.73 3.70
N GLY A 428 -33.07 17.10 4.69
CA GLY A 428 -33.12 16.51 6.03
C GLY A 428 -31.75 16.46 6.70
N THR A 429 -31.55 15.44 7.53
CA THR A 429 -30.26 15.13 8.17
C THR A 429 -29.77 13.79 7.65
N ILE A 430 -28.55 13.75 7.11
CA ILE A 430 -27.87 12.52 6.71
C ILE A 430 -26.95 12.11 7.87
N ALA A 431 -27.05 10.84 8.27
CA ALA A 431 -26.07 10.21 9.16
C ALA A 431 -25.10 9.36 8.34
N PHE A 432 -23.84 9.29 8.77
CA PHE A 432 -22.82 8.45 8.15
C PHE A 432 -21.83 7.89 9.17
N LYS A 433 -21.20 6.77 8.83
CA LYS A 433 -20.13 6.11 9.59
C LYS A 433 -19.10 5.51 8.64
N PHE A 434 -17.89 5.31 9.14
CA PHE A 434 -16.92 4.40 8.54
C PHE A 434 -16.62 3.24 9.49
N TYR A 435 -16.39 2.07 8.91
CA TYR A 435 -15.85 0.90 9.57
C TYR A 435 -14.54 0.52 8.90
N ALA A 436 -13.55 0.04 9.64
CA ALA A 436 -12.30 -0.47 9.07
C ALA A 436 -11.82 -1.73 9.80
N SER A 437 -11.12 -2.59 9.07
CA SER A 437 -10.42 -3.75 9.63
C SER A 437 -8.93 -3.73 9.33
N ASP A 438 -8.16 -4.38 10.19
CA ASP A 438 -6.77 -4.76 9.93
C ASP A 438 -6.69 -6.07 9.10
N LEU A 439 -5.46 -6.55 8.88
CA LEU A 439 -5.15 -7.84 8.25
C LEU A 439 -5.44 -9.07 9.13
N ALA A 440 -5.62 -8.92 10.44
CA ALA A 440 -5.94 -10.01 11.37
C ALA A 440 -7.46 -10.24 11.51
N GLY A 441 -8.28 -9.27 11.11
CA GLY A 441 -9.74 -9.28 11.21
C GLY A 441 -10.30 -8.50 12.42
N ASN A 442 -9.48 -7.70 13.12
CA ASN A 442 -9.97 -6.80 14.16
C ASN A 442 -10.66 -5.59 13.49
N TRP A 443 -11.88 -5.26 13.92
CA TRP A 443 -12.69 -4.17 13.37
C TRP A 443 -12.84 -2.99 14.34
N ALA A 444 -12.90 -1.79 13.79
CA ALA A 444 -13.26 -0.56 14.48
C ALA A 444 -14.32 0.22 13.69
N GLU A 445 -15.12 1.04 14.40
CA GLU A 445 -16.07 1.99 13.81
C GLU A 445 -15.76 3.43 14.22
N THR A 446 -16.19 4.38 13.39
CA THR A 446 -16.21 5.79 13.75
C THR A 446 -17.44 6.14 14.57
N GLU A 447 -17.39 7.27 15.28
CA GLU A 447 -18.61 7.96 15.71
C GLU A 447 -19.52 8.28 14.50
N THR A 448 -20.81 8.55 14.78
CA THR A 448 -21.77 8.90 13.73
C THR A 448 -21.56 10.34 13.27
N GLY A 449 -21.01 10.51 12.07
CA GLY A 449 -20.98 11.78 11.37
C GLY A 449 -22.40 12.22 10.99
N ILE A 450 -22.63 13.54 11.05
CA ILE A 450 -23.95 14.14 10.80
C ILE A 450 -23.78 15.30 9.81
N LEU A 451 -24.62 15.33 8.78
CA LEU A 451 -24.66 16.37 7.76
C LEU A 451 -26.10 16.89 7.60
N LYS A 452 -26.28 18.22 7.56
CA LYS A 452 -27.57 18.83 7.24
C LYS A 452 -27.71 19.14 5.75
N VAL A 453 -28.77 18.65 5.13
CA VAL A 453 -29.13 18.94 3.73
C VAL A 453 -30.32 19.90 3.68
N LEU A 454 -30.10 21.03 3.02
CA LEU A 454 -31.08 22.10 2.82
C LEU A 454 -31.81 21.94 1.47
N PRO A 455 -32.99 22.56 1.30
CA PRO A 455 -33.66 22.66 0.00
C PRO A 455 -32.76 23.25 -1.10
N PRO A 456 -33.04 22.96 -2.38
CA PRO A 456 -32.39 23.64 -3.49
C PRO A 456 -32.62 25.16 -3.40
N GLU A 457 -31.64 25.94 -3.87
CA GLU A 457 -31.56 27.38 -3.61
C GLU A 457 -32.82 28.16 -4.03
N ASN A 458 -33.44 27.73 -5.14
CA ASN A 458 -34.62 28.37 -5.74
C ASN A 458 -35.91 28.20 -4.94
N GLU A 459 -36.00 27.28 -3.98
CA GLU A 459 -37.23 27.06 -3.19
C GLU A 459 -37.33 27.97 -1.96
N THR A 460 -36.23 28.64 -1.60
CA THR A 460 -36.13 29.49 -0.40
C THR A 460 -37.09 30.70 -0.43
N GLU A 461 -37.56 31.13 -1.61
CA GLU A 461 -38.54 32.22 -1.74
C GLU A 461 -40.00 31.74 -1.68
N ALA A 462 -40.29 30.52 -2.17
CA ALA A 462 -41.65 30.01 -2.36
C ALA A 462 -42.38 29.70 -1.03
N LEU A 463 -41.68 29.16 -0.04
CA LEU A 463 -42.25 28.73 1.24
C LEU A 463 -42.64 29.88 2.20
N SER A 464 -42.55 31.14 1.74
CA SER A 464 -42.92 32.32 2.54
C SER A 464 -44.22 33.01 2.10
N GLN A 465 -44.75 32.70 0.91
CA GLN A 465 -45.97 33.34 0.38
C GLN A 465 -46.82 32.39 -0.49
N GLU A 466 -47.71 31.61 0.14
CA GLU A 466 -49.01 31.36 -0.48
C GLU A 466 -50.15 31.35 0.55
N ASN A 467 -51.38 31.57 0.08
CA ASN A 467 -52.40 32.26 0.87
C ASN A 467 -53.49 31.38 1.48
N LEU A 468 -54.06 31.90 2.57
CA LEU A 468 -55.40 31.60 3.03
C LEU A 468 -56.44 31.70 1.90
N THR A 469 -56.90 30.57 1.38
CA THR A 469 -58.28 30.43 0.88
C THR A 469 -58.88 29.11 1.37
N LYS A 470 -60.13 29.17 1.82
CA LYS A 470 -60.91 27.97 2.16
C LYS A 470 -61.78 27.61 0.97
N GLU A 471 -61.68 26.36 0.51
CA GLU A 471 -62.88 25.61 0.11
C GLU A 471 -62.66 24.11 0.33
N ASN A 472 -63.74 23.37 0.57
CA ASN A 472 -63.65 22.01 1.10
C ASN A 472 -63.35 20.98 -0.01
N VAL A 473 -62.14 20.43 0.01
CA VAL A 473 -61.83 19.13 -0.64
C VAL A 473 -61.53 18.12 0.45
N SER A 474 -62.33 17.06 0.56
CA SER A 474 -62.10 15.97 1.49
C SER A 474 -61.04 15.01 0.93
N ILE A 475 -59.79 15.21 1.35
CA ILE A 475 -58.65 14.32 1.09
C ILE A 475 -58.47 13.42 2.34
N PRO A 476 -58.22 12.10 2.20
CA PRO A 476 -58.38 11.16 3.31
C PRO A 476 -57.31 11.25 4.41
N GLU A 477 -57.74 10.76 5.58
CA GLU A 477 -57.00 10.34 6.78
C GLU A 477 -55.53 10.79 6.96
N VAL A 478 -55.38 11.78 7.86
CA VAL A 478 -54.32 11.93 8.87
C VAL A 478 -52.99 11.23 8.56
N GLY A 479 -51.95 12.02 8.25
CA GLY A 479 -50.57 11.55 8.23
C GLY A 479 -50.21 10.90 9.58
N LEU A 480 -50.03 9.59 9.58
CA LEU A 480 -49.81 8.82 10.81
C LEU A 480 -48.45 9.18 11.43
N SER A 481 -48.43 9.19 12.77
CA SER A 481 -47.18 9.11 13.53
C SER A 481 -47.02 7.67 14.02
N TYR A 482 -45.87 7.04 13.75
CA TYR A 482 -45.56 5.69 14.19
C TYR A 482 -44.07 5.53 14.49
N LEU A 483 -43.76 4.61 15.39
CA LEU A 483 -42.42 4.08 15.63
C LEU A 483 -42.50 2.57 15.41
N THR A 484 -41.71 2.03 14.47
CA THR A 484 -41.49 0.59 14.37
C THR A 484 -40.26 0.19 15.18
N ILE A 485 -40.24 -1.05 15.64
CA ILE A 485 -39.08 -1.70 16.24
C ILE A 485 -39.09 -3.16 15.80
N SER A 486 -37.95 -3.64 15.32
CA SER A 486 -37.74 -4.98 14.78
C SER A 486 -36.38 -5.50 15.22
N THR A 487 -36.31 -6.81 15.42
CA THR A 487 -35.06 -7.57 15.60
C THR A 487 -34.67 -8.26 14.28
N ASP A 488 -33.39 -8.59 14.10
CA ASP A 488 -32.94 -9.39 12.95
C ASP A 488 -33.37 -10.87 13.02
N LYS A 489 -33.77 -11.36 14.21
CA LYS A 489 -34.23 -12.74 14.46
C LYS A 489 -35.33 -12.77 15.53
N GLU A 490 -36.04 -13.90 15.59
CA GLU A 490 -37.03 -14.20 16.66
C GLU A 490 -36.39 -14.91 17.86
N GLU A 491 -35.29 -15.64 17.64
CA GLU A 491 -34.55 -16.40 18.66
C GLU A 491 -33.04 -16.07 18.56
N TYR A 492 -32.35 -16.05 19.71
CA TYR A 492 -30.92 -15.76 19.82
C TYR A 492 -30.24 -16.72 20.81
N THR A 493 -28.99 -17.07 20.54
CA THR A 493 -28.13 -17.84 21.44
C THR A 493 -27.30 -16.93 22.35
N SER A 494 -26.81 -17.43 23.48
CA SER A 494 -26.06 -16.62 24.44
C SER A 494 -24.75 -16.08 23.85
N ASN A 495 -24.49 -14.79 24.04
CA ASN A 495 -23.40 -14.00 23.42
C ASN A 495 -23.56 -13.72 21.91
N GLU A 496 -24.68 -14.10 21.28
CA GLU A 496 -24.98 -13.72 19.90
C GLU A 496 -25.37 -12.25 19.79
N THR A 497 -25.00 -11.57 18.71
CA THR A 497 -25.38 -10.15 18.52
C THR A 497 -26.86 -10.02 18.17
N VAL A 498 -27.61 -9.34 19.04
CA VAL A 498 -28.97 -8.86 18.77
C VAL A 498 -28.86 -7.55 17.98
N ASN A 499 -29.47 -7.47 16.80
CA ASN A 499 -29.55 -6.24 16.02
C ASN A 499 -30.99 -5.72 16.05
N VAL A 500 -31.19 -4.56 16.68
CA VAL A 500 -32.49 -3.87 16.76
C VAL A 500 -32.49 -2.69 15.81
N PHE A 501 -33.54 -2.54 15.02
CA PHE A 501 -33.70 -1.45 14.05
C PHE A 501 -35.17 -1.01 13.94
N GLY A 502 -35.41 0.16 13.38
CA GLY A 502 -36.77 0.66 13.18
C GLY A 502 -36.85 2.03 12.54
N GLU A 503 -38.09 2.46 12.30
CA GLU A 503 -38.47 3.68 11.59
C GLU A 503 -39.37 4.56 12.46
N LEU A 504 -39.05 5.85 12.56
CA LEU A 504 -39.89 6.88 13.16
C LEU A 504 -40.45 7.79 12.05
N VAL A 505 -41.78 7.79 11.93
CA VAL A 505 -42.52 8.76 11.15
C VAL A 505 -43.35 9.60 12.10
N VAL A 506 -43.30 10.93 11.94
CA VAL A 506 -44.11 11.90 12.68
C VAL A 506 -44.95 12.68 11.67
N ASN A 507 -46.27 12.63 11.83
CA ASN A 507 -47.26 13.29 10.95
C ASN A 507 -47.09 12.96 9.45
N GLY A 508 -46.66 11.74 9.10
CA GLY A 508 -46.35 11.35 7.72
C GLY A 508 -44.97 11.76 7.20
N THR A 509 -44.12 12.38 8.02
CA THR A 509 -42.73 12.74 7.66
C THR A 509 -41.71 12.00 8.51
N LYS A 510 -40.62 11.53 7.91
CA LYS A 510 -39.44 11.01 8.63
C LYS A 510 -38.83 12.12 9.49
N ALA A 511 -38.41 11.80 10.71
CA ALA A 511 -38.02 12.79 11.71
C ALA A 511 -36.71 12.44 12.44
N ASP A 512 -35.92 13.45 12.77
CA ASP A 512 -34.77 13.30 13.67
C ASP A 512 -35.24 13.38 15.13
N ALA A 513 -34.73 12.48 15.99
CA ALA A 513 -35.05 12.47 17.42
C ALA A 513 -33.97 11.78 18.25
N ASP A 514 -33.77 12.22 19.50
CA ASP A 514 -33.14 11.40 20.53
C ASP A 514 -34.23 10.50 21.16
N ALA A 515 -33.95 9.19 21.32
CA ALA A 515 -34.89 8.23 21.89
C ALA A 515 -34.21 7.27 22.88
N GLU A 516 -35.00 6.62 23.72
CA GLU A 516 -34.53 5.65 24.71
C GLU A 516 -35.01 4.25 24.30
N LEU A 517 -34.07 3.43 23.82
CA LEU A 517 -34.31 2.03 23.45
C LEU A 517 -34.20 1.18 24.71
N SER A 518 -35.26 0.45 25.06
CA SER A 518 -35.21 -0.51 26.16
C SER A 518 -35.68 -1.90 25.72
N LEU A 519 -34.98 -2.93 26.23
CA LEU A 519 -35.38 -4.33 26.11
C LEU A 519 -35.92 -4.79 27.47
N GLU A 520 -37.16 -5.27 27.52
CA GLU A 520 -37.81 -5.76 28.73
C GLU A 520 -38.19 -7.24 28.57
N PHE A 521 -37.90 -8.06 29.59
CA PHE A 521 -38.22 -9.48 29.63
C PHE A 521 -38.74 -9.86 31.02
N ASN A 522 -39.91 -10.49 31.10
CA ASN A 522 -40.57 -10.86 32.37
C ASN A 522 -40.60 -9.72 33.42
N SER A 523 -40.94 -8.51 32.98
CA SER A 523 -40.94 -7.28 33.79
C SER A 523 -39.59 -6.87 34.40
N SER A 524 -38.49 -7.33 33.80
CA SER A 524 -37.12 -6.90 34.09
C SER A 524 -36.52 -6.22 32.87
N ILE A 525 -35.93 -5.05 33.06
CA ILE A 525 -35.21 -4.34 31.99
C ILE A 525 -33.85 -5.02 31.80
N LEU A 526 -33.60 -5.54 30.61
CA LEU A 526 -32.33 -6.18 30.20
C LEU A 526 -31.33 -5.16 29.64
N LEU A 527 -31.84 -4.11 29.00
CA LEU A 527 -31.07 -3.04 28.37
C LEU A 527 -31.91 -1.75 28.42
N THR A 528 -31.27 -0.60 28.68
CA THR A 528 -31.81 0.74 28.41
C THR A 528 -30.66 1.60 27.87
N GLU A 529 -30.79 2.04 26.62
CA GLU A 529 -29.75 2.78 25.91
C GLU A 529 -30.30 3.97 25.13
N LYS A 530 -29.46 5.01 25.00
CA LYS A 530 -29.87 6.26 24.33
C LYS A 530 -29.45 6.24 22.88
N ILE A 531 -30.43 6.03 22.01
CA ILE A 531 -30.26 5.96 20.57
C ILE A 531 -30.60 7.29 19.91
N LYS A 532 -30.01 7.52 18.73
CA LYS A 532 -30.40 8.62 17.85
C LYS A 532 -31.11 8.08 16.63
N ILE A 533 -32.19 8.75 16.28
CA ILE A 533 -33.00 8.51 15.09
C ILE A 533 -32.63 9.60 14.09
N PHE A 534 -32.18 9.19 12.90
CA PHE A 534 -31.73 10.09 11.83
C PHE A 534 -32.52 9.82 10.55
N ASN A 535 -33.06 10.88 9.95
CA ASN A 535 -34.07 10.81 8.90
C ASN A 535 -35.11 9.72 9.16
N GLY A 536 -35.68 9.71 10.37
CA GLY A 536 -36.70 8.73 10.76
C GLY A 536 -36.21 7.28 10.83
N SER A 537 -34.93 6.99 11.03
CA SER A 537 -34.44 5.60 11.16
C SER A 537 -33.36 5.44 12.24
N PHE A 538 -33.34 4.27 12.86
CA PHE A 538 -32.35 3.90 13.88
C PHE A 538 -31.93 2.44 13.79
N SER A 539 -30.76 2.15 14.34
CA SER A 539 -30.19 0.81 14.50
C SER A 539 -29.29 0.77 15.72
N TYR A 540 -29.34 -0.30 16.50
CA TYR A 540 -28.50 -0.52 17.68
C TYR A 540 -28.23 -2.03 17.85
N SER A 541 -26.99 -2.38 18.19
CA SER A 541 -26.54 -3.77 18.27
C SER A 541 -25.84 -4.06 19.60
N PHE A 542 -26.15 -5.19 20.22
CA PHE A 542 -25.61 -5.59 21.52
C PHE A 542 -25.56 -7.13 21.66
N PRO A 543 -24.66 -7.69 22.49
CA PRO A 543 -24.60 -9.13 22.72
C PRO A 543 -25.74 -9.63 23.62
N ALA A 544 -26.27 -10.82 23.30
CA ALA A 544 -27.30 -11.52 24.06
C ALA A 544 -26.74 -12.10 25.38
N ASN A 545 -26.49 -11.21 26.35
CA ASN A 545 -25.93 -11.52 27.66
C ASN A 545 -27.01 -11.88 28.70
N PHE A 546 -28.06 -12.58 28.27
CA PHE A 546 -29.22 -13.00 29.05
C PHE A 546 -29.70 -14.38 28.56
N GLY A 547 -30.45 -15.10 29.39
CA GLY A 547 -31.03 -16.40 29.07
C GLY A 547 -32.55 -16.45 29.27
N GLU A 548 -33.13 -17.66 29.20
CA GLU A 548 -34.59 -17.90 29.34
C GLU A 548 -35.20 -17.35 30.66
N GLY A 549 -34.38 -17.06 31.68
CA GLY A 549 -34.80 -16.48 32.95
C GLY A 549 -34.65 -14.96 33.07
N GLY A 550 -33.98 -14.29 32.12
CA GLY A 550 -33.48 -12.92 32.25
C GLY A 550 -31.94 -12.87 32.33
N ILE A 551 -31.40 -11.87 33.02
CA ILE A 551 -29.96 -11.73 33.33
C ILE A 551 -29.54 -12.73 34.42
#